data_AF-A0AAQ3QRK9-F1
#
_entry.id   AF-A0AAQ3QRK9-F1
#
_cell.length_a   1.000
_cell.length_b   1.000
_cell.length_c   1.000
_cell.angle_alpha   90.00
_cell.angle_beta   90.00
_cell.angle_gamma   90.00
#
_symmetry.space_group_name_H-M   'P 1'
#
loop_
_entity.id
_entity.type
_entity.pdbx_description
1 polymer ?
#
loop_
_entity_poly.entity_id
_entity_poly.type
_entity_poly.pdbx_seq_one_letter_code
_entity_poly.pdbx_strand_id
1 'polypeptide(L)'
;MPLGLIVGLARAMRRKRTSSLSILSSKRGPRDYYKGKNCKPTGFHTRKGGYVVLDEKLPRYVVPDLTDFKLKPYVSQCARDATVSSTTAESADKAK
;
A
#
# COMPACT_ATOMS: atom_id res chain seq x y z
N MET A 1 8.62 53.67 -6.93
CA MET A 1 8.42 52.89 -5.69
C MET A 1 6.97 52.46 -5.36
N PRO A 2 5.87 52.98 -5.94
CA PRO A 2 4.53 52.47 -5.61
C PRO A 2 4.14 51.20 -6.40
N LEU A 3 4.62 51.06 -7.64
CA LEU A 3 4.27 49.93 -8.51
C LEU A 3 4.74 48.58 -7.96
N GLY A 4 5.95 48.53 -7.40
CA GLY A 4 6.49 47.31 -6.80
C GLY A 4 5.71 46.83 -5.57
N LEU A 5 5.20 47.78 -4.75
CA LEU A 5 4.34 47.51 -3.60
C LEU A 5 2.98 46.96 -4.04
N ILE A 6 2.35 47.58 -5.05
CA ILE A 6 1.06 47.14 -5.59
C ILE A 6 1.18 45.74 -6.22
N VAL A 7 2.23 45.48 -7.00
CA VAL A 7 2.48 44.16 -7.61
C VAL A 7 2.78 43.10 -6.55
N GLY A 8 3.53 43.45 -5.49
CA GLY A 8 3.81 42.56 -4.36
C GLY A 8 2.54 42.14 -3.63
N LEU A 9 1.66 43.09 -3.32
CA LEU A 9 0.39 42.83 -2.64
C LEU A 9 -0.56 42.00 -3.52
N ALA A 10 -0.66 42.31 -4.81
CA ALA A 10 -1.49 41.57 -5.77
C ALA A 10 -1.01 40.12 -5.99
N ARG A 11 0.30 39.83 -5.83
CA ARG A 11 0.83 38.45 -5.85
C ARG A 11 0.54 37.72 -4.54
N ALA A 12 0.60 38.40 -3.39
CA ALA A 12 0.28 37.81 -2.10
C ALA A 12 -1.18 37.35 -2.03
N MET A 13 -2.11 38.17 -2.55
CA MET A 13 -3.55 37.86 -2.58
C MET A 13 -3.92 36.71 -3.52
N ARG A 14 -3.04 36.35 -4.48
CA ARG A 14 -3.25 35.19 -5.39
C ARG A 14 -2.79 33.86 -4.81
N ARG A 15 -2.15 33.83 -3.64
CA ARG A 15 -1.78 32.56 -3.00
C ARG A 15 -3.04 31.90 -2.43
N LYS A 16 -3.31 30.67 -2.86
CA LYS A 16 -4.34 29.84 -2.23
C LYS A 16 -3.97 29.58 -0.77
N ARG A 17 -4.99 29.50 0.09
CA ARG A 17 -4.80 29.10 1.50
C ARG A 17 -4.14 27.73 1.54
N THR A 18 -3.20 27.52 2.46
CA THR A 18 -2.50 26.23 2.59
C THR A 18 -3.47 25.06 2.79
N SER A 19 -4.60 25.29 3.46
CA SER A 19 -5.66 24.29 3.68
C SER A 19 -6.43 23.88 2.43
N SER A 20 -6.42 24.69 1.35
CA SER A 20 -7.07 24.35 0.08
C SER A 20 -6.10 23.70 -0.92
N LEU A 21 -4.83 23.56 -0.57
CA LEU A 21 -3.84 22.86 -1.38
C LEU A 21 -3.93 21.35 -1.12
N SER A 22 -3.95 20.57 -2.20
CA SER A 22 -3.82 19.12 -2.10
C SER A 22 -2.43 18.74 -1.58
N ILE A 23 -2.35 17.61 -0.86
CA ILE A 23 -1.08 17.05 -0.39
C ILE A 23 -0.12 16.86 -1.57
N LEU A 24 1.10 17.38 -1.43
CA LEU A 24 2.15 17.21 -2.42
C LEU A 24 2.54 15.73 -2.55
N SER A 25 2.81 15.32 -3.79
CA SER A 25 3.29 13.99 -4.16
C SER A 25 4.55 14.14 -4.98
N SER A 26 5.33 13.07 -5.11
CA SER A 26 6.54 12.99 -5.95
C SER A 26 6.35 13.45 -7.41
N LYS A 27 5.10 13.50 -7.92
CA LYS A 27 4.77 13.97 -9.27
C LYS A 27 4.34 15.44 -9.35
N ARG A 28 4.03 16.07 -8.20
CA ARG A 28 3.52 17.44 -8.11
C ARG A 28 4.51 18.40 -7.44
N GLY A 29 5.54 17.87 -6.79
CA GLY A 29 6.57 18.67 -6.13
C GLY A 29 7.69 19.11 -7.10
N PRO A 30 8.59 20.00 -6.64
CA PRO A 30 9.80 20.38 -7.37
C PRO A 30 10.77 19.19 -7.54
N ARG A 31 11.82 19.37 -8.34
CA ARG A 31 12.78 18.32 -8.75
C ARG A 31 13.32 17.47 -7.58
N ASP A 32 13.63 18.10 -6.44
CA ASP A 32 14.23 17.41 -5.28
C ASP A 32 13.19 16.98 -4.23
N TYR A 33 11.91 16.99 -4.58
CA TYR A 33 10.84 16.53 -3.69
C TYR A 33 10.70 15.01 -3.72
N TYR A 34 11.60 14.33 -3.01
CA TYR A 34 11.62 12.87 -2.89
C TYR A 34 10.61 12.38 -1.83
N LYS A 35 9.41 12.01 -2.28
CA LYS A 35 8.35 11.46 -1.42
C LYS A 35 7.90 10.08 -1.89
N GLY A 36 8.08 9.08 -1.02
CA GLY A 36 7.65 7.70 -1.23
C GLY A 36 6.14 7.47 -1.03
N LYS A 37 5.73 6.21 -1.16
CA LYS A 37 4.35 5.72 -0.96
C LYS A 37 4.23 4.72 0.19
N ASN A 38 5.10 4.83 1.18
CA ASN A 38 5.16 3.95 2.35
C ASN A 38 5.32 2.45 2.01
N CYS A 39 5.85 2.13 0.82
CA CYS A 39 6.20 0.76 0.47
C CYS A 39 7.35 0.29 1.38
N LYS A 40 7.31 -0.97 1.80
CA LYS A 40 8.37 -1.57 2.61
C LYS A 40 9.63 -1.75 1.74
N PRO A 41 10.84 -1.47 2.28
CA PRO A 41 12.06 -1.57 1.50
C PRO A 41 12.45 -3.04 1.28
N THR A 42 12.87 -3.37 0.06
CA THR A 42 13.37 -4.71 -0.33
C THR A 42 14.86 -4.91 -0.07
N GLY A 43 15.54 -3.89 0.46
CA GLY A 43 17.00 -3.83 0.53
C GLY A 43 17.48 -2.56 1.23
N PHE A 44 18.67 -2.08 0.88
CA PHE A 44 19.26 -0.86 1.44
C PHE A 44 20.11 -0.10 0.42
N HIS A 45 20.33 1.20 0.68
CA HIS A 45 21.21 2.04 -0.13
C HIS A 45 22.67 1.89 0.33
N THR A 46 23.57 1.76 -0.64
CA THR A 46 25.02 1.70 -0.42
C THR A 46 25.60 3.11 -0.22
N ARG A 47 26.83 3.18 0.33
CA ARG A 47 27.54 4.45 0.56
C ARG A 47 27.72 5.30 -0.70
N LYS A 48 27.77 4.68 -1.89
CA LYS A 48 27.95 5.36 -3.19
C LYS A 48 26.63 5.53 -3.97
N GLY A 49 25.48 5.46 -3.30
CA GLY A 49 24.17 5.72 -3.92
C GLY A 49 23.59 4.58 -4.76
N GLY A 50 24.28 3.44 -4.88
CA GLY A 50 23.69 2.20 -5.42
C GLY A 50 22.68 1.58 -4.43
N TYR A 51 21.86 0.63 -4.89
CA TYR A 51 20.91 -0.10 -4.06
C TYR A 51 21.19 -1.60 -4.10
N VAL A 52 21.20 -2.26 -2.93
CA VAL A 52 21.39 -3.71 -2.81
C VAL A 52 20.08 -4.32 -2.33
N VAL A 53 19.54 -5.25 -3.12
CA VAL A 53 18.32 -6.02 -2.82
C VAL A 53 18.68 -7.21 -1.93
N LEU A 54 17.86 -7.47 -0.90
CA LEU A 54 18.02 -8.61 -0.01
C LEU A 54 16.90 -9.62 -0.27
N ASP A 55 17.29 -10.85 -0.63
CA ASP A 55 16.35 -11.93 -0.96
C ASP A 55 15.40 -12.26 0.21
N GLU A 56 15.89 -12.19 1.45
CA GLU A 56 15.08 -12.37 2.67
C GLU A 56 13.95 -11.34 2.84
N LYS A 57 14.11 -10.14 2.26
CA LYS A 57 13.10 -9.08 2.32
C LYS A 57 12.11 -9.13 1.16
N LEU A 58 12.36 -9.98 0.16
CA LEU A 58 11.45 -10.14 -0.96
C LEU A 58 10.26 -11.03 -0.53
N PRO A 59 9.02 -10.57 -0.72
CA PRO A 59 7.86 -11.39 -0.41
C PRO A 59 7.81 -12.62 -1.33
N ARG A 60 7.77 -13.82 -0.74
CA ARG A 60 7.60 -15.08 -1.47
C ARG A 60 6.18 -15.58 -1.30
N TYR A 61 5.42 -15.58 -2.40
CA TYR A 61 4.07 -16.12 -2.42
C TYR A 61 4.14 -17.62 -2.72
N VAL A 62 3.70 -18.44 -1.76
CA VAL A 62 3.57 -19.89 -1.96
C VAL A 62 2.23 -20.14 -2.63
N VAL A 63 2.25 -20.20 -3.97
CA VAL A 63 1.05 -20.47 -4.77
C VAL A 63 0.93 -21.99 -4.96
N PRO A 64 -0.12 -22.63 -4.43
CA PRO A 64 -0.33 -24.07 -4.64
C PRO A 64 -0.83 -24.35 -6.07
N ASP A 65 -0.63 -25.59 -6.51
CA ASP A 65 -1.25 -26.06 -7.75
C ASP A 65 -2.74 -26.32 -7.54
N LEU A 66 -3.55 -25.90 -8.50
CA LEU A 66 -5.01 -25.95 -8.45
C LEU A 66 -5.60 -26.76 -9.63
N THR A 67 -4.79 -27.54 -10.34
CA THR A 67 -5.30 -28.48 -11.35
C THR A 67 -6.32 -29.44 -10.73
N ASP A 68 -7.47 -29.60 -11.39
CA ASP A 68 -8.60 -30.44 -10.94
C ASP A 68 -9.20 -30.08 -9.57
N PHE A 69 -9.05 -28.81 -9.14
CA PHE A 69 -9.64 -28.33 -7.90
C PHE A 69 -11.17 -28.17 -8.01
N LYS A 70 -11.90 -28.96 -7.22
CA LYS A 70 -13.38 -29.05 -7.28
C LYS A 70 -14.09 -27.80 -6.76
N LEU A 71 -13.47 -27.04 -5.85
CA LEU A 71 -14.10 -25.88 -5.23
C LEU A 71 -14.07 -24.68 -6.17
N LYS A 72 -15.15 -23.89 -6.12
CA LYS A 72 -15.32 -22.66 -6.89
C LYS A 72 -15.45 -21.46 -5.94
N PRO A 73 -15.19 -20.22 -6.38
CA PRO A 73 -15.30 -19.02 -5.53
C PRO A 73 -16.71 -18.76 -4.98
N TYR A 74 -17.73 -19.36 -5.60
CA TYR A 74 -19.14 -19.19 -5.25
C TYR A 74 -19.81 -20.53 -5.00
N VAL A 75 -20.84 -20.49 -4.16
CA VAL A 75 -21.68 -21.63 -3.79
C VAL A 75 -23.02 -21.56 -4.53
N SER A 76 -23.67 -22.70 -4.74
CA SER A 76 -25.05 -22.75 -5.23
C SER A 76 -26.02 -22.15 -4.22
N GLN A 77 -27.04 -21.42 -4.68
CA GLN A 77 -28.06 -20.85 -3.80
C GLN A 77 -28.95 -21.90 -3.12
N CYS A 78 -29.01 -23.11 -3.68
CA CYS A 78 -29.68 -24.26 -3.07
C CYS A 78 -28.72 -25.01 -2.15
N ALA A 79 -28.31 -24.40 -1.04
CA ALA A 79 -27.55 -25.09 0.00
C ALA A 79 -28.47 -26.03 0.78
N ARG A 80 -28.02 -27.26 1.05
CA ARG A 80 -28.69 -28.15 2.02
C ARG A 80 -28.23 -27.75 3.41
N ASP A 81 -29.16 -27.60 4.36
CA ASP A 81 -28.85 -27.21 5.74
C ASP A 81 -27.84 -28.20 6.35
N ALA A 82 -26.62 -27.73 6.57
CA ALA A 82 -25.62 -28.44 7.35
C ALA A 82 -25.75 -28.01 8.80
N THR A 83 -25.91 -28.95 9.71
CA THR A 83 -25.88 -28.69 11.16
C THR A 83 -24.49 -28.18 11.54
N VAL A 84 -24.44 -26.93 12.01
CA VAL A 84 -23.20 -26.26 12.41
C VAL A 84 -22.68 -26.92 13.69
N SER A 85 -21.69 -27.80 13.56
CA SER A 85 -20.93 -28.32 14.69
C SER A 85 -19.69 -27.47 14.88
N SER A 86 -19.70 -26.59 15.88
CA SER A 86 -18.52 -25.82 16.28
C SER A 86 -17.48 -26.78 16.86
N THR A 87 -16.41 -27.03 16.12
CA THR A 87 -15.26 -27.80 16.58
C THR A 87 -14.44 -26.92 17.53
N THR A 88 -14.56 -27.16 18.83
CA THR A 88 -13.64 -26.62 19.85
C THR A 88 -12.31 -27.36 19.77
N ALA A 89 -11.21 -26.65 20.02
CA ALA A 89 -9.83 -27.05 19.72
C ALA A 89 -9.23 -28.24 20.51
N GLU A 90 -10.04 -29.17 21.02
CA GLU A 90 -9.58 -30.30 21.86
C GLU A 90 -9.41 -31.64 21.13
N SER A 91 -9.84 -31.77 19.87
CA SER A 91 -9.94 -33.09 19.20
C SER A 91 -8.79 -33.43 18.24
N ALA A 92 -7.67 -32.70 18.26
CA ALA A 92 -6.55 -32.94 17.34
C ALA A 92 -5.35 -33.71 17.94
N ASP A 93 -5.29 -33.91 19.26
CA ASP A 93 -4.10 -34.49 19.93
C ASP A 93 -4.24 -36.00 20.27
N LYS A 94 -5.39 -36.64 20.02
CA LYS A 94 -5.62 -38.07 20.34
C LYS A 94 -5.23 -39.07 19.25
N ALA A 95 -4.51 -38.63 18.22
CA ALA A 95 -4.01 -39.50 17.15
C ALA A 95 -2.49 -39.36 17.00
N LYS A 96 -1.76 -39.63 18.09
CA LYS A 96 -0.35 -40.02 18.05
C LYS A 96 -0.10 -41.13 19.07
#